data_AF-A0A917TVX6-F1
#
_entry.id   AF-A0A917TVX6-F1
#
_cell.length_a   1.000
_cell.length_b   1.000
_cell.length_c   1.000
_cell.angle_alpha   90.00
_cell.angle_beta   90.00
_cell.angle_gamma   90.00
#
_symmetry.space_group_name_H-M   'P 1'
#
loop_
_entity.id
_entity.type
_entity.pdbx_description
1 polymer ?
#
loop_
_entity_poly.entity_id
_entity_poly.type
_entity_poly.pdbx_seq_one_letter_code
_entity_poly.pdbx_strand_id
1 'polypeptide(L)' 'MYQPDPQSITFSTLIHDIDKGIIKIPQFQRDFVWSKEQSAKLLDSIIKGYPIGTFIVWETDERLRSIRNIG' A
#
# COMPACT_ATOMS: atom_id res chain seq x y z
N MET A 1 22.05 9.18 -7.26
CA MET A 1 20.92 8.35 -7.74
C MET A 1 20.15 7.93 -6.50
N TYR A 2 18.84 8.20 -6.42
CA TYR A 2 18.02 7.67 -5.32
C TYR A 2 17.80 6.19 -5.61
N GLN A 3 18.45 5.33 -4.82
CA GLN A 3 18.23 3.89 -4.89
C GLN A 3 17.07 3.55 -3.94
N PRO A 4 16.06 2.78 -4.39
CA PRO A 4 14.99 2.35 -3.50
C PRO A 4 15.58 1.48 -2.37
N ASP A 5 15.26 1.82 -1.13
CA ASP A 5 15.66 1.09 0.06
C ASP A 5 14.58 0.04 0.41
N PRO A 6 14.88 -1.27 0.39
CA PRO A 6 13.91 -2.30 0.74
C PRO A 6 13.62 -2.28 2.23
N GLN A 7 12.41 -1.85 2.60
CA GLN A 7 11.97 -1.81 3.99
C GLN A 7 11.04 -2.98 4.33
N SER A 8 11.29 -3.60 5.49
CA SER A 8 10.40 -4.60 6.06
C SER A 8 9.40 -3.91 6.99
N ILE A 9 8.20 -3.65 6.48
CA ILE A 9 7.11 -3.02 7.21
C ILE A 9 6.11 -4.10 7.61
N THR A 10 5.68 -4.11 8.88
CA THR A 10 4.64 -5.05 9.32
C THR A 10 3.28 -4.65 8.76
N PHE A 11 2.39 -5.63 8.54
CA PHE A 11 1.03 -5.36 8.09
C PHE A 11 0.31 -4.36 9.00
N SER A 12 0.44 -4.49 10.32
CA SER A 12 -0.17 -3.57 11.28
C SER A 12 0.33 -2.14 11.15
N THR A 13 1.64 -1.95 10.93
CA THR A 13 2.24 -0.63 10.68
C THR A 13 1.69 -0.01 9.39
N LEU A 14 1.61 -0.81 8.32
CA LEU A 14 1.09 -0.35 7.03
C LEU A 14 -0.35 0.15 7.14
N ILE A 15 -1.23 -0.62 7.80
CA ILE A 15 -2.63 -0.21 8.00
C ILE A 15 -2.72 1.06 8.84
N HIS A 16 -1.94 1.15 9.91
CA HIS A 16 -1.90 2.34 10.77
C HIS A 16 -1.44 3.60 10.02
N ASP A 17 -0.45 3.49 9.12
CA ASP A 17 0.03 4.60 8.31
C ASP A 17 -0.98 5.02 7.24
N ILE A 18 -1.78 4.08 6.74
CA ILE A 18 -2.93 4.35 5.87
C ILE A 18 -4.01 5.11 6.66
N ASP A 19 -4.39 4.62 7.85
CA ASP A 19 -5.42 5.23 8.71
C ASP A 19 -5.03 6.65 9.14
N LYS A 20 -3.74 6.88 9.42
CA LYS A 20 -3.20 8.23 9.71
C LYS A 20 -3.11 9.14 8.48
N GLY A 21 -3.32 8.60 7.29
CA GLY A 21 -3.13 9.33 6.04
C GLY A 21 -1.68 9.70 5.75
N ILE A 22 -0.71 8.94 6.28
CA ILE A 22 0.70 9.03 5.87
C ILE A 22 0.84 8.40 4.48
N ILE A 23 0.22 7.23 4.28
CA ILE A 23 0.17 6.55 2.99
C ILE A 23 -1.18 6.84 2.32
N LYS A 24 -1.14 7.24 1.05
CA LYS A 24 -2.35 7.57 0.28
C LYS A 24 -2.28 7.02 -1.13
N ILE A 25 -3.44 6.80 -1.72
CA ILE A 25 -3.56 6.46 -3.14
C ILE A 25 -3.66 7.76 -3.96
N PRO A 26 -2.73 8.03 -4.89
CA PRO A 26 -2.78 9.20 -5.73
C PRO A 26 -3.94 9.12 -6.73
N GLN A 27 -4.45 10.27 -7.17
CA GLN A 27 -5.58 10.34 -8.11
C GLN A 27 -5.27 9.72 -9.49
N PHE A 28 -4.00 9.67 -9.88
CA PHE A 28 -3.57 9.06 -11.14
C PHE A 28 -3.39 7.53 -11.04
N GLN A 29 -3.60 6.93 -9.86
CA GLN A 29 -3.55 5.48 -9.73
C GLN A 29 -4.67 4.88 -10.59
N ARG A 30 -4.33 3.86 -11.38
CA ARG A 30 -5.31 3.11 -12.17
C ARG A 30 -6.44 2.58 -11.28
N ASP A 31 -7.61 2.42 -11.88
CA ASP A 31 -8.75 1.81 -11.21
C ASP A 31 -8.39 0.42 -10.65
N PHE A 32 -9.02 0.09 -9.53
CA PHE A 32 -8.85 -1.19 -8.88
C PHE A 32 -9.51 -2.30 -9.72
N VAL A 33 -8.70 -3.26 -10.18
CA VAL A 33 -9.15 -4.33 -11.09
C VAL A 33 -9.24 -5.72 -10.44
N TRP A 34 -8.95 -5.82 -9.14
CA TRP A 34 -8.94 -7.12 -8.46
C TRP A 34 -10.34 -7.51 -8.01
N SER A 35 -10.69 -8.79 -8.15
CA SER A 35 -11.91 -9.34 -7.56
C SER A 35 -11.74 -9.53 -6.05
N LYS A 36 -12.88 -9.66 -5.34
CA LYS A 36 -12.87 -9.90 -3.89
C LYS A 36 -12.11 -11.19 -3.52
N GLU A 37 -12.21 -12.22 -4.35
CA GLU A 37 -11.52 -13.49 -4.13
C GLU A 37 -10.01 -13.34 -4.27
N GLN A 38 -9.54 -12.52 -5.21
CA GLN A 38 -8.11 -12.23 -5.37
C GLN A 38 -7.57 -11.45 -4.17
N SER A 39 -8.31 -10.45 -3.70
CA SER A 39 -7.95 -9.68 -2.49
C SER A 39 -7.92 -10.57 -1.24
N ALA A 40 -8.91 -11.44 -1.06
CA ALA A 40 -8.96 -12.37 0.06
C ALA A 40 -7.77 -13.35 0.06
N LYS A 41 -7.38 -13.88 -1.10
CA LYS A 41 -6.21 -14.75 -1.23
C LYS A 41 -4.89 -14.05 -0.85
N LEU A 42 -4.73 -12.77 -1.22
CA LEU A 42 -3.56 -12.01 -0.81
C LEU A 42 -3.53 -11.79 0.71
N LEU A 43 -4.67 -11.43 1.30
CA LEU A 43 -4.79 -11.28 2.76
C LEU A 43 -4.50 -12.59 3.49
N ASP A 44 -4.99 -13.73 2.99
CA ASP A 44 -4.70 -15.06 3.52
C ASP A 44 -3.19 -15.36 3.52
N SER A 45 -2.48 -15.06 2.43
CA SER A 45 -1.02 -15.19 2.35
C SER A 45 -0.29 -14.30 3.35
N ILE A 46 -0.73 -13.05 3.52
CA ILE A 46 -0.14 -12.10 4.48
C ILE A 46 -0.30 -12.62 5.92
N ILE A 47 -1.51 -13.06 6.29
CA ILE A 47 -1.81 -13.57 7.64
C ILE A 47 -1.03 -14.85 7.93
N LYS A 48 -0.88 -15.74 6.93
CA LYS A 48 -0.11 -16.99 7.05
C LYS A 48 1.41 -16.79 7.01
N GLY A 49 1.89 -15.57 6.74
CA GLY A 49 3.31 -15.28 6.63
C GLY A 49 3.96 -15.88 5.38
N TYR A 50 3.18 -16.17 4.33
CA TYR A 50 3.73 -16.62 3.06
C TYR A 50 4.43 -15.48 2.33
N PRO A 51 5.51 -15.76 1.58
CA PRO A 51 6.19 -14.74 0.81
C PRO A 51 5.22 -14.12 -0.21
N ILE A 52 5.09 -12.80 -0.14
CA ILE A 52 4.36 -11.98 -1.10
C ILE A 52 5.33 -11.12 -1.91
N GLY A 53 4.82 -10.49 -2.97
CA GLY A 53 5.60 -9.47 -3.69
C GLY A 53 5.86 -8.22 -2.87
N THR A 54 6.64 -7.31 -3.42
CA THR A 54 6.98 -6.03 -2.79
C THR A 54 5.97 -4.94 -3.16
N PHE A 55 5.64 -4.07 -2.22
CA PHE A 55 4.93 -2.82 -2.50
C PHE A 55 5.93 -1.71 -2.85
N ILE A 56 5.62 -0.93 -3.88
CA ILE A 56 6.40 0.25 -4.27
C ILE A 56 5.67 1.48 -3.77
N VAL A 57 6.37 2.30 -2.99
CA VAL A 57 5.85 3.56 -2.44
C VAL A 57 6.67 4.71 -3.02
N TRP A 58 6.01 5.83 -3.28
CA TRP A 58 6.65 7.07 -3.67
C TRP A 58 6.59 8.06 -2.51
N GLU A 59 7.76 8.47 -2.03
CA GLU A 59 7.91 9.53 -1.03
C GLU A 59 8.11 10.88 -1.73
N THR A 60 7.33 11.89 -1.33
CA THR A 60 7.40 13.24 -1.87
C THR A 60 6.93 14.26 -0.84
N ASP A 61 7.57 15.43 -0.84
CA ASP A 61 7.14 16.60 -0.06
C ASP A 61 5.98 17.36 -0.74
N GLU A 62 5.65 17.02 -1.99
CA GLU A 62 4.57 17.66 -2.73
C GLU A 62 3.21 17.12 -2.31
N ARG A 63 2.28 18.04 -2.03
CA ARG A 63 0.90 17.67 -1.74
C ARG A 63 0.18 17.24 -3.01
N LEU A 64 0.18 15.94 -3.28
CA LEU A 64 -0.56 15.37 -4.40
C LEU A 64 -2.07 15.41 -4.17
N ARG A 65 -2.83 15.46 -5.28
CA ARG A 65 -4.25 15.13 -5.25
C ARG A 65 -4.38 13.63 -4.96
N SER A 66 -4.86 13.31 -3.77
CA SER A 66 -5.16 11.94 -3.37
C SER A 66 -6.65 11.68 -3.54
N ILE A 67 -7.00 10.42 -3.83
CA ILE A 67 -8.36 9.95 -3.64
C ILE A 67 -8.65 10.07 -2.14
N ARG A 68 -9.90 10.39 -1.77
CA ARG A 68 -10.38 10.59 -0.39
C ARG A 68 -9.78 9.57 0.61
N ASN A 69 -9.67 9.99 1.87
CA ASN A 69 -9.26 9.16 3.01
C ASN A 69 -9.80 7.73 2.85
N ILE A 70 -8.88 6.79 2.67
CA ILE A 70 -9.13 5.35 2.78
C ILE A 70 -9.12 5.06 4.28
N GLY A 71 -10.22 5.47 4.93
CA GLY A 71 -10.49 5.36 6.37
C GLY A 71 -11.96 5.65 6.62
#